data_AF-A0A382YI52-F1
#
_entry.id   AF-A0A382YI52-F1
#
_cell.length_a   1.000
_cell.length_b   1.000
_cell.length_c   1.000
_cell.angle_alpha   90.00
_cell.angle_beta   90.00
_cell.angle_gamma   90.00
#
_symmetry.space_group_name_H-M   'P 1'
#
loop_
_entity.id
_entity.type
_entity.pdbx_description
1 polymer ?
#
loop_
_entity_poly.entity_id
_entity_poly.type
_entity_poly.pdbx_seq_one_letter_code
_entity_poly.pdbx_strand_id
1 'polypeptide(L)'
;RAFTVLGVIVGIVVLAVTQFRTKSDPPETMDAKVAAPHEERPPSDEISSENDSPLDGHSRMLADLARLREEAFQNSKYDGEGELRRLRKKLSEKEKNKRLYVDIRLQIGRVLLQLGRTDKALKELLPLYDIAKSQASPYASPISFLLGLTYLTVAEDQNCVSNHTSESCLLPIRGSGIHANKEPAQKAMVYFEETLKIKEDVRAMWLLNISAMAAGEYPGGVPTEYRIMPGAFESQEPFPRFFNVAMPSGLDKTSLCGGSIVD
;
A
#
# COMPACT_ATOMS: atom_id res chain seq x y z
N ARG A 1 -56.25 -23.98 -4.38
CA ARG A 1 -57.47 -23.39 -3.76
C ARG A 1 -56.98 -22.54 -2.59
N ALA A 2 -56.52 -21.33 -2.89
CA ALA A 2 -57.30 -20.09 -2.88
C ALA A 2 -57.46 -19.54 -1.46
N PHE A 3 -56.67 -18.54 -1.09
CA PHE A 3 -57.16 -17.30 -0.50
C PHE A 3 -56.14 -16.17 -0.74
N THR A 4 -56.63 -15.19 -1.48
CA THR A 4 -56.05 -13.91 -1.88
C THR A 4 -56.50 -12.85 -0.88
N VAL A 5 -55.61 -12.04 -0.30
CA VAL A 5 -55.84 -10.67 0.24
C VAL A 5 -54.45 -9.99 0.30
N LEU A 6 -54.01 -9.20 -0.69
CA LEU A 6 -54.24 -7.76 -0.90
C LEU A 6 -53.92 -6.88 0.34
N GLY A 7 -52.87 -6.05 0.27
CA GLY A 7 -52.66 -5.02 1.30
C GLY A 7 -51.26 -4.40 1.31
N VAL A 8 -51.00 -3.52 0.36
CA VAL A 8 -49.89 -2.55 0.40
C VAL A 8 -50.00 -1.71 1.68
N ILE A 9 -48.97 -1.71 2.53
CA ILE A 9 -48.70 -0.62 3.46
C ILE A 9 -47.23 -0.23 3.29
N VAL A 10 -47.05 0.88 2.59
CA VAL A 10 -45.87 1.74 2.65
C VAL A 10 -45.75 2.21 4.09
N GLY A 11 -44.68 1.78 4.77
CA GLY A 11 -44.34 2.20 6.12
C GLY A 11 -42.87 2.58 6.15
N ILE A 12 -42.62 3.87 5.90
CA ILE A 12 -41.32 4.52 6.06
C ILE A 12 -40.89 4.35 7.52
N VAL A 13 -39.91 3.49 7.79
CA VAL A 13 -39.22 3.47 9.08
C VAL A 13 -38.10 4.50 9.02
N VAL A 14 -38.44 5.74 9.40
CA VAL A 14 -37.45 6.75 9.80
C VAL A 14 -36.89 6.30 11.15
N LEU A 15 -35.74 5.62 11.12
CA LEU A 15 -34.93 5.44 12.32
C LEU A 15 -34.23 6.77 12.60
N ALA A 16 -34.71 7.44 13.64
CA ALA A 16 -34.13 8.66 14.18
C ALA A 16 -32.70 8.38 14.64
N VAL A 17 -31.72 8.79 13.82
CA VAL A 17 -30.35 9.03 14.29
C VAL A 17 -30.37 10.38 14.99
N THR A 18 -30.23 10.33 16.31
CA THR A 18 -29.97 11.48 17.16
C THR A 18 -28.74 12.22 16.64
N GLN A 19 -28.95 13.44 16.17
CA GLN A 19 -27.88 14.32 15.73
C GLN A 19 -26.99 14.69 16.93
N PHE A 20 -25.78 14.15 16.97
CA PHE A 20 -24.67 14.83 17.64
C PHE A 20 -24.29 16.03 16.78
N ARG A 21 -24.86 17.19 17.13
CA ARG A 21 -24.65 18.47 16.47
C ARG A 21 -23.30 19.03 16.93
N THR A 22 -22.21 18.71 16.24
CA THR A 22 -21.00 19.53 16.32
C THR A 22 -21.28 20.80 15.52
N LYS A 23 -21.09 21.94 16.18
CA LYS A 23 -21.31 23.27 15.63
C LYS A 23 -20.22 23.51 14.56
N SER A 24 -20.55 23.38 13.29
CA SER A 24 -19.71 23.85 12.18
C SER A 24 -20.05 25.31 11.91
N ASP A 25 -19.07 26.20 12.07
CA ASP A 25 -19.21 27.60 11.71
C ASP A 25 -19.48 27.76 10.19
N PRO A 26 -20.25 28.78 9.77
CA PRO A 26 -20.59 29.00 8.37
C PRO A 26 -19.35 29.41 7.55
N PRO A 27 -19.36 29.17 6.22
CA PRO A 27 -18.26 29.59 5.35
C PRO A 27 -18.22 31.12 5.32
N GLU A 28 -17.09 31.69 5.74
CA GLU A 28 -16.83 33.11 5.55
C GLU A 28 -16.86 33.44 4.06
N THR A 29 -17.72 34.39 3.69
CA THR A 29 -17.66 35.10 2.43
C THR A 29 -16.27 35.71 2.27
N MET A 30 -15.58 35.38 1.17
CA MET A 30 -14.32 36.03 0.80
C MET A 30 -14.58 37.50 0.51
N ASP A 31 -14.51 38.33 1.54
CA ASP A 31 -14.36 39.77 1.39
C ASP A 31 -13.00 40.05 0.76
N ALA A 32 -13.04 40.70 -0.40
CA ALA A 32 -11.87 41.20 -1.12
C ALA A 32 -11.21 42.33 -0.33
N LYS A 33 -10.51 42.02 0.76
CA LYS A 33 -9.71 42.99 1.52
C LYS A 33 -8.72 42.36 2.50
N VAL A 34 -7.80 41.53 2.02
CA VAL A 34 -6.52 41.30 2.71
C VAL A 34 -5.40 41.25 1.67
N ALA A 35 -5.16 42.38 1.00
CA ALA A 35 -3.82 42.69 0.54
C ALA A 35 -3.15 43.46 1.69
N ALA A 36 -2.37 42.75 2.51
CA ALA A 36 -1.40 43.43 3.35
C ALA A 36 -0.50 44.29 2.42
N PRO A 37 -0.07 45.49 2.82
CA PRO A 37 0.92 46.22 2.04
C PRO A 37 2.12 45.29 1.87
N HIS A 38 2.64 45.20 0.65
CA HIS A 38 3.99 44.66 0.48
C HIS A 38 4.90 45.51 1.37
N GLU A 39 5.28 44.97 2.53
CA GLU A 39 6.49 45.44 3.20
C GLU A 39 7.59 45.26 2.17
N GLU A 40 8.07 46.38 1.63
CA GLU A 40 9.31 46.43 0.88
C GLU A 40 10.34 45.71 1.74
N ARG A 41 10.84 44.60 1.19
CA ARG A 41 11.98 43.90 1.77
C ARG A 41 13.04 44.99 2.00
N PRO A 42 13.54 45.18 3.24
CA PRO A 42 14.53 46.21 3.47
C PRO A 42 15.69 45.97 2.50
N PRO A 43 16.43 47.03 2.10
CA PRO A 43 17.62 46.87 1.29
C PRO A 43 18.45 45.75 1.91
N SER A 44 19.06 44.92 1.08
CA SER A 44 19.98 43.89 1.55
C SER A 44 21.09 44.58 2.33
N ASP A 45 20.87 44.78 3.63
CA ASP A 45 21.87 45.21 4.57
C ASP A 45 22.99 44.20 4.41
N GLU A 46 24.16 44.77 4.12
CA GLU A 46 25.40 44.08 3.89
C GLU A 46 25.47 42.89 4.84
N ILE A 47 25.47 41.69 4.25
CA ILE A 47 25.82 40.48 4.99
C ILE A 47 27.24 40.73 5.47
N SER A 48 27.38 41.17 6.71
CA SER A 48 28.66 41.34 7.36
C SER A 48 29.37 40.00 7.26
N SER A 49 30.49 40.03 6.53
CA SER A 49 31.31 38.88 6.20
C SER A 49 32.16 38.44 7.39
N GLU A 50 31.54 38.29 8.56
CA GLU A 50 32.19 37.68 9.73
C GLU A 50 31.61 36.29 9.94
N ASN A 51 31.96 35.40 9.03
CA ASN A 51 31.90 33.98 9.29
C ASN A 51 33.15 33.34 8.67
N ASP A 52 34.14 33.13 9.53
CA ASP A 52 35.51 32.72 9.24
C ASP A 52 35.59 31.22 8.87
N SER A 53 34.77 30.82 7.89
CA SER A 53 34.84 29.54 7.21
C SER A 53 35.45 29.78 5.83
N PRO A 54 36.51 29.05 5.42
CA PRO A 54 37.28 29.32 4.21
C PRO A 54 36.51 29.02 2.90
N LEU A 55 35.22 28.69 2.98
CA LEU A 55 34.39 28.25 1.87
C LEU A 55 33.49 29.40 1.38
N ASP A 56 33.48 29.63 0.06
CA ASP A 56 32.54 30.53 -0.60
C ASP A 56 31.07 30.11 -0.34
N GLY A 57 30.11 30.99 -0.65
CA GLY A 57 28.70 30.74 -0.38
C GLY A 57 28.13 29.46 -1.03
N HIS A 58 28.60 29.09 -2.22
CA HIS A 58 28.21 27.86 -2.88
C HIS A 58 28.77 26.64 -2.14
N SER A 59 30.05 26.72 -1.75
CA SER A 59 30.72 25.67 -0.98
C SER A 59 30.08 25.46 0.40
N ARG A 60 29.61 26.52 1.08
CA ARG A 60 28.82 26.40 2.32
C ARG A 60 27.47 25.74 2.09
N MET A 61 26.75 26.12 1.04
CA MET A 61 25.47 25.50 0.68
C MET A 61 25.64 23.99 0.42
N LEU A 62 26.68 23.59 -0.31
CA LEU A 62 26.97 22.17 -0.54
C LEU A 62 27.26 21.42 0.76
N ALA A 63 28.03 22.03 1.67
CA ALA A 63 28.33 21.44 2.98
C ALA A 63 27.06 21.27 3.84
N ASP A 64 26.17 22.27 3.85
CA ASP A 64 24.89 22.19 4.55
C ASP A 64 23.96 21.13 3.94
N LEU A 65 23.86 21.05 2.62
CA LEU A 65 23.07 20.01 1.95
C LEU A 65 23.64 18.61 2.22
N ALA A 66 24.96 18.44 2.24
CA ALA A 66 25.59 17.18 2.59
C ALA A 66 25.29 16.78 4.04
N ARG A 67 25.39 17.72 4.99
CA ARG A 67 25.04 17.50 6.39
C ARG A 67 23.56 17.13 6.55
N LEU A 68 22.65 17.89 5.95
CA LEU A 68 21.21 17.64 6.00
C LEU A 68 20.85 16.29 5.37
N ARG A 69 21.52 15.91 4.28
CA ARG A 69 21.38 14.59 3.67
C ARG A 69 21.72 13.50 4.68
N GLU A 70 22.90 13.57 5.31
CA GLU A 70 23.31 12.58 6.32
C GLU A 70 22.36 12.54 7.51
N GLU A 71 21.96 13.69 8.06
CA GLU A 71 21.02 13.78 9.18
C GLU A 71 19.64 13.21 8.83
N ALA A 72 19.12 13.53 7.64
CA ALA A 72 17.85 13.02 7.15
C ALA A 72 17.87 11.48 7.07
N PHE A 73 18.95 10.87 6.57
CA PHE A 73 19.05 9.41 6.49
C PHE A 73 19.34 8.72 7.83
N GLN A 74 19.69 9.44 8.91
CA GLN A 74 19.82 8.81 10.23
C GLN A 74 18.54 8.91 11.06
N ASN A 75 17.83 10.04 10.97
CA ASN A 75 16.74 10.38 11.88
C ASN A 75 15.36 10.50 11.23
N SER A 76 15.26 10.40 9.89
CA SER A 76 13.96 10.47 9.23
C SER A 76 13.11 9.24 9.53
N LYS A 77 11.83 9.51 9.83
CA LYS A 77 10.76 8.51 9.83
C LYS A 77 10.57 7.88 8.44
N TYR A 78 10.97 8.60 7.39
CA TYR A 78 10.78 8.21 5.99
C TYR A 78 12.00 7.49 5.41
N ASP A 79 13.09 7.32 6.17
CA ASP A 79 14.18 6.41 5.79
C ASP A 79 13.91 5.00 6.31
N GLY A 80 13.40 4.14 5.42
CA GLY A 80 13.18 2.73 5.72
C GLY A 80 14.47 1.99 6.09
N GLU A 81 15.65 2.42 5.59
CA GLU A 81 16.92 1.81 5.98
C GLU A 81 17.26 2.14 7.44
N GLY A 82 17.02 3.39 7.86
CA GLY A 82 17.16 3.84 9.24
C GLY A 82 16.22 3.10 10.19
N GLU A 83 14.97 2.86 9.78
CA GLU A 83 14.05 2.03 10.55
C GLU A 83 14.56 0.60 10.71
N LEU A 84 15.03 -0.01 9.62
CA LEU A 84 15.61 -1.35 9.64
C LEU A 84 16.83 -1.44 10.58
N ARG A 85 17.73 -0.45 10.57
CA ARG A 85 18.88 -0.36 11.49
C ARG A 85 18.42 -0.32 12.94
N ARG A 86 17.43 0.52 13.27
CA ARG A 86 16.88 0.64 14.63
C ARG A 86 16.22 -0.65 15.10
N LEU A 87 15.45 -1.32 14.25
CA LEU A 87 14.80 -2.59 14.59
C LEU A 87 15.83 -3.70 14.84
N ARG A 88 16.88 -3.80 14.03
CA ARG A 88 17.97 -4.78 14.25
C ARG A 88 18.72 -4.53 15.55
N LYS A 89 19.01 -3.28 15.89
CA LYS A 89 19.61 -2.92 17.19
C LYS A 89 18.71 -3.36 18.35
N LYS A 90 17.41 -3.04 18.29
CA LYS A 90 16.43 -3.48 19.30
C LYS A 90 16.36 -5.00 19.41
N LEU A 91 16.47 -5.73 18.30
CA LEU A 91 16.47 -7.19 18.30
C LEU A 91 17.67 -7.75 19.08
N SER A 92 18.88 -7.22 18.84
CA SER A 92 20.09 -7.63 19.55
C SER A 92 20.07 -7.34 21.05
N GLU A 93 19.37 -6.28 21.48
CA GLU A 93 19.29 -5.88 22.88
C GLU A 93 18.25 -6.70 23.68
N LYS A 94 17.32 -7.39 23.01
CA LYS A 94 16.10 -7.94 23.65
C LYS A 94 15.82 -9.41 23.35
N GLU A 95 16.83 -10.20 22.99
CA GLU A 95 16.70 -11.62 22.62
C GLU A 95 15.97 -12.49 23.65
N LYS A 96 16.00 -12.13 24.94
CA LYS A 96 15.39 -12.94 26.02
C LYS A 96 13.86 -12.88 26.10
N ASN A 97 13.21 -11.86 25.51
CA ASN A 97 11.74 -11.77 25.50
C ASN A 97 11.17 -12.32 24.19
N LYS A 98 10.69 -13.57 24.22
CA LYS A 98 10.18 -14.30 23.04
C LYS A 98 9.06 -13.55 22.29
N ARG A 99 8.12 -12.94 23.00
CA ARG A 99 7.00 -12.21 22.37
C ARG A 99 7.50 -10.98 21.63
N LEU A 100 8.36 -10.20 22.30
CA LEU A 100 8.95 -9.01 21.72
C LEU A 100 9.90 -9.36 20.55
N TYR A 101 10.59 -10.49 20.63
CA TYR A 101 11.42 -11.00 19.55
C TYR A 101 10.62 -11.26 18.28
N VAL A 102 9.50 -11.99 18.37
CA VAL A 102 8.60 -12.25 17.23
C VAL A 102 8.06 -10.94 16.63
N ASP A 103 7.62 -10.02 17.49
CA ASP A 103 7.09 -8.72 17.07
C ASP A 103 8.13 -7.89 16.30
N ILE A 104 9.37 -7.82 16.79
CA ILE A 104 10.45 -7.09 16.12
C ILE A 104 10.81 -7.74 14.78
N ARG A 105 10.91 -9.09 14.70
CA ARG A 105 11.20 -9.76 13.43
C ARG A 105 10.09 -9.59 12.40
N LEU A 106 8.83 -9.60 12.83
CA LEU A 106 7.69 -9.29 11.95
C LEU A 106 7.78 -7.85 11.40
N GLN A 107 8.16 -6.88 12.24
CA GLN A 107 8.40 -5.50 11.79
C GLN A 107 9.57 -5.42 10.80
N ILE A 108 10.68 -6.14 11.05
CA ILE A 108 11.81 -6.23 10.13
C ILE A 108 11.36 -6.76 8.76
N GLY A 109 10.59 -7.86 8.73
CA GLY A 109 10.06 -8.41 7.48
C GLY A 109 9.18 -7.41 6.71
N ARG A 110 8.36 -6.62 7.43
CA ARG A 110 7.53 -5.57 6.82
C ARG A 110 8.38 -4.46 6.20
N VAL A 111 9.37 -3.96 6.93
CA VAL A 111 10.26 -2.90 6.43
C VAL A 111 11.08 -3.39 5.24
N LEU A 112 11.57 -4.65 5.28
CA LEU A 112 12.25 -5.26 4.14
C LEU A 112 11.36 -5.30 2.90
N LEU A 113 10.08 -5.67 3.05
CA LEU A 113 9.12 -5.64 1.97
C LEU A 113 8.88 -4.22 1.43
N GLN A 114 8.69 -3.23 2.32
CA GLN A 114 8.53 -1.82 1.93
C GLN A 114 9.74 -1.25 1.19
N LEU A 115 10.93 -1.76 1.48
CA LEU A 115 12.18 -1.43 0.77
C LEU A 115 12.36 -2.21 -0.54
N GLY A 116 11.37 -3.01 -0.97
CA GLY A 116 11.45 -3.86 -2.16
C GLY A 116 12.41 -5.05 -2.02
N ARG A 117 12.89 -5.35 -0.81
CA ARG A 117 13.84 -6.45 -0.53
C ARG A 117 13.08 -7.75 -0.24
N THR A 118 12.30 -8.20 -1.21
CA THR A 118 11.40 -9.36 -1.09
C THR A 118 12.13 -10.65 -0.71
N ASP A 119 13.33 -10.89 -1.25
CA ASP A 119 14.17 -12.04 -0.92
C ASP A 119 14.55 -12.08 0.58
N LYS A 120 14.92 -10.93 1.15
CA LYS A 120 15.28 -10.77 2.56
C LYS A 120 14.04 -10.85 3.44
N ALA A 121 12.91 -10.29 3.00
CA ALA A 121 11.64 -10.39 3.71
C ALA A 121 11.21 -11.87 3.84
N LEU A 122 11.29 -12.66 2.76
CA LEU A 122 10.98 -14.10 2.81
C LEU A 122 11.91 -14.87 3.75
N LYS A 123 13.22 -14.59 3.71
CA LYS A 123 14.22 -15.20 4.63
C LYS A 123 13.90 -14.91 6.10
N GLU A 124 13.37 -13.74 6.40
CA GLU A 124 12.97 -13.35 7.76
C GLU A 124 11.65 -14.01 8.19
N LEU A 125 10.66 -14.02 7.30
CA LEU A 125 9.27 -14.35 7.62
C LEU A 125 8.96 -15.86 7.58
N LEU A 126 9.57 -16.64 6.67
CA LEU A 126 9.27 -18.07 6.54
C LEU A 126 9.59 -18.85 7.83
N PRO A 127 10.80 -18.74 8.43
CA PRO A 127 11.08 -19.45 9.68
C PRO A 127 10.20 -18.94 10.84
N LEU A 128 9.82 -17.66 10.81
CA LEU A 128 8.93 -17.09 11.82
C LEU A 128 7.51 -17.66 11.72
N TYR A 129 7.02 -17.87 10.50
CA TYR A 129 5.73 -18.51 10.23
C TYR A 129 5.70 -19.95 10.72
N ASP A 130 6.72 -20.75 10.43
CA ASP A 130 6.77 -22.16 10.85
C ASP A 130 6.68 -22.31 12.38
N ILE A 131 7.41 -21.44 13.11
CA ILE A 131 7.35 -21.37 14.58
C ILE A 131 5.96 -20.91 15.04
N ALA A 132 5.42 -19.86 14.44
CA ALA A 132 4.12 -19.32 14.84
C ALA A 132 2.98 -20.32 14.58
N LYS A 133 3.01 -21.02 13.44
CA LYS A 133 2.02 -22.02 13.05
C LYS A 133 2.07 -23.23 13.99
N SER A 134 3.25 -23.79 14.22
CA SER A 134 3.42 -24.97 15.10
C SER A 134 2.97 -24.72 16.55
N GLN A 135 3.04 -23.48 17.02
CA GLN A 135 2.63 -23.08 18.36
C GLN A 135 1.19 -22.57 18.45
N ALA A 136 0.41 -22.63 17.35
CA ALA A 136 -0.91 -21.99 17.25
C ALA A 136 -0.89 -20.52 17.73
N SER A 137 0.19 -19.82 17.41
CA SER A 137 0.46 -18.46 17.88
C SER A 137 -0.49 -17.46 17.23
N PRO A 138 -0.96 -16.42 17.96
CA PRO A 138 -1.74 -15.33 17.35
C PRO A 138 -0.95 -14.57 16.27
N TYR A 139 0.38 -14.72 16.23
CA TYR A 139 1.21 -14.14 15.17
C TYR A 139 1.12 -14.90 13.83
N ALA A 140 0.59 -16.12 13.81
CA ALA A 140 0.50 -16.91 12.57
C ALA A 140 -0.31 -16.20 11.49
N SER A 141 -1.45 -15.59 11.85
CA SER A 141 -2.29 -14.81 10.91
C SER A 141 -1.57 -13.58 10.32
N PRO A 142 -1.00 -12.65 11.11
CA PRO A 142 -0.30 -11.48 10.56
C PRO A 142 1.00 -11.84 9.81
N ILE A 143 1.70 -12.91 10.19
CA ILE A 143 2.87 -13.38 9.42
C ILE A 143 2.42 -13.97 8.08
N SER A 144 1.36 -14.79 8.07
CA SER A 144 0.79 -15.35 6.82
C SER A 144 0.37 -14.22 5.89
N PHE A 145 -0.33 -13.21 6.41
CA PHE A 145 -0.78 -12.09 5.60
C PHE A 145 0.39 -11.38 4.93
N LEU A 146 1.47 -11.15 5.69
CA LEU A 146 2.66 -10.48 5.18
C LEU A 146 3.45 -11.37 4.19
N LEU A 147 3.48 -12.69 4.39
CA LEU A 147 4.03 -13.63 3.42
C LEU A 147 3.22 -13.62 2.12
N GLY A 148 1.89 -13.60 2.20
CA GLY A 148 1.01 -13.47 1.04
C GLY A 148 1.30 -12.20 0.25
N LEU A 149 1.40 -11.06 0.95
CA LEU A 149 1.78 -9.79 0.32
C LEU A 149 3.19 -9.82 -0.29
N THR A 150 4.15 -10.47 0.39
CA THR A 150 5.53 -10.60 -0.11
C THR A 150 5.56 -11.43 -1.39
N TYR A 151 4.86 -12.57 -1.43
CA TYR A 151 4.78 -13.41 -2.63
C TYR A 151 4.01 -12.75 -3.77
N LEU A 152 2.95 -12.01 -3.47
CA LEU A 152 2.24 -11.22 -4.49
C LEU A 152 3.15 -10.14 -5.07
N THR A 153 3.98 -9.48 -4.25
CA THR A 153 4.98 -8.52 -4.72
C THR A 153 6.01 -9.18 -5.64
N VAL A 154 6.50 -10.38 -5.28
CA VAL A 154 7.37 -11.18 -6.16
C VAL A 154 6.68 -11.51 -7.48
N ALA A 155 5.37 -11.80 -7.45
CA ALA A 155 4.58 -12.06 -8.64
C ALA A 155 4.55 -10.84 -9.56
N GLU A 156 4.28 -9.65 -9.02
CA GLU A 156 4.25 -8.39 -9.77
C GLU A 156 5.63 -8.05 -10.36
N ASP A 157 6.72 -8.20 -9.61
CA ASP A 157 8.08 -7.93 -10.11
C ASP A 157 8.45 -8.83 -11.30
N GLN A 158 8.11 -10.12 -11.21
CA GLN A 158 8.47 -11.11 -12.23
C GLN A 158 7.57 -11.07 -13.47
N ASN A 159 6.35 -10.52 -13.36
CA ASN A 159 5.37 -10.57 -14.44
C ASN A 159 5.00 -9.18 -14.95
N CYS A 160 4.65 -8.25 -14.07
CA CYS A 160 4.14 -6.95 -14.47
C CYS A 160 5.26 -5.97 -14.81
N VAL A 161 6.37 -6.00 -14.08
CA VAL A 161 7.54 -5.15 -14.39
C VAL A 161 8.33 -5.72 -15.57
N SER A 162 8.53 -7.05 -15.59
CA SER A 162 9.37 -7.70 -16.58
C SER A 162 8.64 -8.04 -17.90
N ASN A 163 7.32 -8.27 -17.86
CA ASN A 163 6.51 -8.71 -19.00
C ASN A 163 5.17 -7.94 -19.07
N HIS A 164 5.24 -6.61 -18.98
CA HIS A 164 4.06 -5.73 -19.00
C HIS A 164 3.24 -5.88 -20.29
N THR A 165 1.91 -5.90 -20.16
CA THR A 165 0.97 -5.80 -21.27
C THR A 165 -0.08 -4.72 -21.00
N SER A 166 -0.83 -4.33 -22.02
CA SER A 166 -1.92 -3.34 -21.89
C SER A 166 -3.06 -3.80 -20.97
N GLU A 167 -3.12 -5.09 -20.62
CA GLU A 167 -4.09 -5.63 -19.67
C GLU A 167 -3.51 -5.93 -18.28
N SER A 168 -2.21 -5.76 -18.08
CA SER A 168 -1.56 -5.95 -16.77
C SER A 168 -2.14 -5.02 -15.72
N CYS A 169 -2.34 -5.56 -14.51
CA CYS A 169 -2.85 -4.84 -13.34
C CYS A 169 -4.23 -4.15 -13.53
N LEU A 170 -5.01 -4.52 -14.56
CA LEU A 170 -6.38 -4.06 -14.73
C LEU A 170 -7.36 -5.04 -14.10
N LEU A 171 -8.30 -4.54 -13.30
CA LEU A 171 -9.31 -5.36 -12.64
C LEU A 171 -10.58 -5.49 -13.50
N PRO A 172 -11.15 -6.71 -13.65
CA PRO A 172 -10.60 -8.00 -13.24
C PRO A 172 -9.41 -8.42 -14.10
N ILE A 173 -8.39 -9.03 -13.47
CA ILE A 173 -7.18 -9.49 -14.19
C ILE A 173 -7.57 -10.70 -15.05
N ARG A 174 -7.34 -10.59 -16.36
CA ARG A 174 -7.74 -11.58 -17.37
C ARG A 174 -6.90 -11.41 -18.63
N GLY A 175 -7.06 -12.34 -19.58
CA GLY A 175 -6.42 -12.24 -20.89
C GLY A 175 -4.90 -12.12 -20.77
N SER A 176 -4.31 -11.10 -21.38
CA SER A 176 -2.87 -10.86 -21.33
C SER A 176 -2.38 -10.28 -19.99
N GLY A 177 -3.30 -9.97 -19.06
CA GLY A 177 -2.96 -9.57 -17.69
C GLY A 177 -2.65 -10.74 -16.75
N ILE A 178 -2.96 -11.98 -17.15
CA ILE A 178 -2.63 -13.18 -16.38
C ILE A 178 -1.10 -13.38 -16.36
N HIS A 179 -0.55 -13.69 -15.20
CA HIS A 179 0.88 -13.88 -15.01
C HIS A 179 1.40 -15.09 -15.79
N ALA A 180 2.53 -14.90 -16.48
CA ALA A 180 3.25 -15.98 -17.15
C ALA A 180 3.89 -16.91 -16.12
N ASN A 181 4.60 -16.36 -15.13
CA ASN A 181 5.01 -17.09 -13.94
C ASN A 181 3.95 -16.98 -12.84
N LYS A 182 3.16 -18.04 -12.71
CA LYS A 182 2.03 -18.14 -11.78
C LYS A 182 2.46 -18.51 -10.36
N GLU A 183 3.62 -19.12 -10.20
CA GLU A 183 4.05 -19.75 -8.95
C GLU A 183 4.07 -18.79 -7.75
N PRO A 184 4.56 -17.54 -7.86
CA PRO A 184 4.49 -16.60 -6.75
C PRO A 184 3.06 -16.18 -6.40
N ALA A 185 2.18 -16.01 -7.40
CA ALA A 185 0.76 -15.68 -7.16
C ALA A 185 0.03 -16.84 -6.47
N GLN A 186 0.29 -18.07 -6.88
CA GLN A 186 -0.24 -19.28 -6.22
C GLN A 186 0.24 -19.39 -4.77
N LYS A 187 1.52 -19.11 -4.51
CA LYS A 187 2.03 -19.04 -3.12
C LYS A 187 1.35 -17.95 -2.31
N ALA A 188 1.08 -16.80 -2.91
CA ALA A 188 0.34 -15.72 -2.24
C ALA A 188 -1.07 -16.20 -1.83
N MET A 189 -1.78 -16.90 -2.72
CA MET A 189 -3.09 -17.50 -2.42
C MET A 189 -3.05 -18.39 -1.17
N VAL A 190 -2.08 -19.31 -1.11
CA VAL A 190 -1.91 -20.21 0.05
C VAL A 190 -1.81 -19.42 1.35
N TYR A 191 -0.97 -18.38 1.40
CA TYR A 191 -0.80 -17.62 2.64
C TYR A 191 -1.99 -16.72 2.99
N PHE A 192 -2.71 -16.18 2.00
CA PHE A 192 -3.95 -15.45 2.27
C PHE A 192 -5.06 -16.37 2.80
N GLU A 193 -5.18 -17.59 2.27
CA GLU A 193 -6.07 -18.60 2.84
C GLU A 193 -5.69 -18.95 4.29
N GLU A 194 -4.40 -19.12 4.59
CA GLU A 194 -3.94 -19.37 5.96
C GLU A 194 -4.26 -18.21 6.91
N THR A 195 -4.22 -16.95 6.44
CA THR A 195 -4.73 -15.80 7.20
C THR A 195 -6.21 -15.95 7.51
N LEU A 196 -7.03 -16.26 6.49
CA LEU A 196 -8.49 -16.33 6.58
C LEU A 196 -8.99 -17.50 7.44
N LYS A 197 -8.26 -18.63 7.47
CA LYS A 197 -8.54 -19.77 8.36
C LYS A 197 -8.40 -19.41 9.84
N ILE A 198 -7.55 -18.44 10.18
CA ILE A 198 -7.29 -18.03 11.56
C ILE A 198 -8.18 -16.86 11.96
N LYS A 199 -8.35 -15.89 11.06
CA LYS A 199 -9.08 -14.65 11.34
C LYS A 199 -9.71 -14.11 10.07
N GLU A 200 -10.96 -13.69 10.16
CA GLU A 200 -11.60 -12.90 9.10
C GLU A 200 -10.79 -11.62 8.83
N ASP A 201 -10.38 -11.45 7.57
CA ASP A 201 -9.61 -10.30 7.11
C ASP A 201 -10.02 -9.98 5.67
N VAL A 202 -10.82 -8.92 5.51
CA VAL A 202 -11.29 -8.47 4.21
C VAL A 202 -10.17 -8.16 3.22
N ARG A 203 -8.98 -7.78 3.73
CA ARG A 203 -7.80 -7.53 2.89
C ARG A 203 -7.25 -8.83 2.35
N ALA A 204 -7.18 -9.87 3.18
CA ALA A 204 -6.73 -11.19 2.76
C ALA A 204 -7.71 -11.81 1.76
N MET A 205 -9.02 -11.67 1.99
CA MET A 205 -10.06 -12.11 1.06
C MET A 205 -9.94 -11.41 -0.29
N TRP A 206 -9.79 -10.08 -0.29
CA TRP A 206 -9.55 -9.31 -1.51
C TRP A 206 -8.31 -9.80 -2.26
N LEU A 207 -7.16 -9.84 -1.57
CA LEU A 207 -5.89 -10.20 -2.19
C LEU A 207 -5.82 -11.67 -2.63
N LEU A 208 -6.56 -12.57 -1.97
CA LEU A 208 -6.73 -13.96 -2.43
C LEU A 208 -7.40 -14.00 -3.81
N ASN A 209 -8.49 -13.26 -4.00
CA ASN A 209 -9.18 -13.20 -5.29
C ASN A 209 -8.29 -12.56 -6.37
N ILE A 210 -7.58 -11.48 -6.05
CA ILE A 210 -6.61 -10.86 -6.97
C ILE A 210 -5.49 -11.83 -7.35
N SER A 211 -4.93 -12.54 -6.37
CA SER A 211 -3.86 -13.53 -6.61
C SER A 211 -4.35 -14.68 -7.49
N ALA A 212 -5.60 -15.14 -7.28
CA ALA A 212 -6.22 -16.15 -8.13
C ALA A 212 -6.47 -15.65 -9.56
N MET A 213 -6.85 -14.38 -9.75
CA MET A 213 -6.98 -13.79 -11.08
C MET A 213 -5.62 -13.69 -11.77
N ALA A 214 -4.59 -13.23 -11.05
CA ALA A 214 -3.22 -13.16 -11.54
C ALA A 214 -2.68 -14.54 -11.94
N ALA A 215 -2.98 -15.59 -11.18
CA ALA A 215 -2.64 -16.98 -11.53
C ALA A 215 -3.48 -17.56 -12.68
N GLY A 216 -4.58 -16.91 -13.06
CA GLY A 216 -5.55 -17.42 -14.04
C GLY A 216 -6.40 -18.57 -13.51
N GLU A 217 -6.60 -18.63 -12.19
CA GLU A 217 -7.37 -19.67 -11.49
C GLU A 217 -8.73 -19.17 -11.01
N TYR A 218 -8.95 -17.85 -11.04
CA TYR A 218 -10.23 -17.27 -10.67
C TYR A 218 -11.35 -17.63 -11.68
N PRO A 219 -12.59 -17.91 -11.23
CA PRO A 219 -13.03 -17.96 -9.83
C PRO A 219 -12.82 -19.32 -9.14
N GLY A 220 -12.52 -20.39 -9.91
CA GLY A 220 -12.53 -21.77 -9.43
C GLY A 220 -11.49 -22.08 -8.34
N GLY A 221 -10.33 -21.42 -8.39
CA GLY A 221 -9.23 -21.58 -7.43
C GLY A 221 -9.40 -20.83 -6.11
N VAL A 222 -10.51 -20.11 -5.90
CA VAL A 222 -10.81 -19.45 -4.62
C VAL A 222 -11.88 -20.27 -3.87
N PRO A 223 -11.70 -20.64 -2.60
CA PRO A 223 -12.74 -21.27 -1.79
C PRO A 223 -14.05 -20.46 -1.79
N THR A 224 -15.19 -21.13 -1.85
CA THR A 224 -16.50 -20.48 -2.08
C THR A 224 -16.84 -19.46 -1.00
N GLU A 225 -16.45 -19.71 0.25
CA GLU A 225 -16.63 -18.82 1.41
C GLU A 225 -15.83 -17.52 1.33
N TYR A 226 -14.76 -17.48 0.54
CA TYR A 226 -13.88 -16.31 0.37
C TYR A 226 -13.99 -15.70 -1.04
N ARG A 227 -14.80 -16.29 -1.92
CA ARG A 227 -14.88 -15.91 -3.33
C ARG A 227 -15.74 -14.66 -3.50
N ILE A 228 -15.13 -13.62 -4.06
CA ILE A 228 -15.89 -12.50 -4.61
C ILE A 228 -16.47 -12.98 -5.94
N MET A 229 -17.78 -12.90 -6.13
CA MET A 229 -18.44 -13.44 -7.33
C MET A 229 -18.08 -12.63 -8.59
N PRO A 230 -17.96 -13.26 -9.78
CA PRO A 230 -17.55 -12.55 -11.00
C PRO A 230 -18.40 -11.31 -11.32
N GLY A 231 -19.71 -11.39 -11.09
CA GLY A 231 -20.63 -10.26 -11.30
C GLY A 231 -20.35 -9.03 -10.42
N ALA A 232 -19.58 -9.16 -9.34
CA ALA A 232 -19.15 -8.01 -8.53
C ALA A 232 -18.12 -7.14 -9.24
N PHE A 233 -17.46 -7.65 -10.30
CA PHE A 233 -16.49 -6.91 -11.11
C PHE A 233 -17.08 -6.37 -12.42
N GLU A 234 -18.38 -6.60 -12.67
CA GLU A 234 -19.06 -6.13 -13.86
C GLU A 234 -19.68 -4.74 -13.66
N SER A 235 -19.59 -3.90 -14.67
CA SER A 235 -20.27 -2.61 -14.69
C SER A 235 -21.78 -2.82 -14.74
N GLN A 236 -22.52 -2.09 -13.92
CA GLN A 236 -24.00 -2.07 -13.98
C GLN A 236 -24.51 -1.27 -15.19
N GLU A 237 -23.66 -0.42 -15.75
CA GLU A 237 -23.97 0.41 -16.91
C GLU A 237 -23.17 -0.01 -18.14
N PRO A 238 -23.75 0.04 -19.35
CA PRO A 238 -23.01 -0.18 -20.57
C PRO A 238 -22.04 0.98 -20.80
N PHE A 239 -20.76 0.75 -20.50
CA PHE A 239 -19.69 1.73 -20.65
C PHE A 239 -18.52 1.12 -21.43
N PRO A 240 -17.91 1.83 -22.40
CA PRO A 240 -16.81 1.29 -23.20
C PRO A 240 -15.56 1.03 -22.34
N ARG A 241 -14.76 0.04 -22.73
CA ARG A 241 -13.49 -0.23 -22.06
C ARG A 241 -12.46 0.82 -22.48
N PHE A 242 -11.80 1.46 -21.51
CA PHE A 242 -10.58 2.22 -21.76
C PHE A 242 -9.42 1.26 -22.00
N PHE A 243 -8.76 1.40 -23.14
CA PHE A 243 -7.57 0.62 -23.47
C PHE A 243 -6.32 1.39 -23.06
N ASN A 244 -5.39 0.71 -22.39
CA ASN A 244 -4.10 1.30 -22.09
C ASN A 244 -3.29 1.47 -23.38
N VAL A 245 -3.11 2.71 -23.81
CA VAL A 245 -2.33 3.10 -25.00
C VAL A 245 -0.97 3.70 -24.65
N ALA A 246 -0.50 3.58 -23.40
CA ALA A 246 0.77 4.17 -22.96
C ALA A 246 1.97 3.62 -23.75
N MET A 247 2.03 2.30 -23.96
CA MET A 247 3.09 1.65 -24.73
C MET A 247 3.15 2.12 -26.21
N PRO A 248 2.07 2.00 -27.01
CA PRO A 248 2.11 2.46 -28.40
C PRO A 248 2.31 3.98 -28.54
N SER A 249 1.98 4.76 -27.51
CA SER A 249 2.20 6.22 -27.48
C SER A 249 3.59 6.62 -26.96
N GLY A 250 4.41 5.67 -26.53
CA GLY A 250 5.77 5.92 -26.00
C GLY A 250 5.81 6.61 -24.63
N LEU A 251 4.72 6.56 -23.86
CA LEU A 251 4.59 7.16 -22.53
C LEU A 251 4.90 6.17 -21.39
N ASP A 252 5.03 4.88 -21.70
CA ASP A 252 5.36 3.77 -20.80
C ASP A 252 6.85 3.78 -20.37
N LYS A 253 7.40 4.94 -20.04
CA LYS A 253 8.81 5.06 -19.65
C LYS A 253 9.01 4.68 -18.18
N THR A 254 10.03 3.86 -17.92
CA THR A 254 10.53 3.62 -16.56
C THR A 254 11.23 4.88 -16.05
N SER A 255 10.58 5.58 -15.12
CA SER A 255 11.03 6.87 -14.60
C SER A 255 10.56 7.02 -13.15
N LEU A 256 11.17 7.94 -12.39
CA LEU A 256 10.75 8.27 -11.02
C LEU A 256 9.37 8.96 -10.97
N CYS A 257 8.93 9.54 -12.09
CA CYS A 257 7.63 10.17 -12.24
C CYS A 257 6.89 9.54 -13.43
N GLY A 258 5.62 9.16 -13.24
CA GLY A 258 4.74 8.71 -14.31
C GLY A 258 4.08 9.89 -15.04
N GLY A 259 3.43 9.60 -16.17
CA GLY A 259 2.57 10.53 -16.90
C GLY A 259 1.30 9.83 -17.35
N SER A 260 0.21 10.58 -17.51
CA SER A 260 -1.06 10.06 -18.04
C SER A 260 -1.59 11.00 -19.11
N ILE A 261 -2.14 10.43 -20.18
CA ILE A 261 -2.93 11.14 -21.19
C ILE A 261 -4.27 10.44 -21.28
N VAL A 262 -5.35 11.23 -21.34
CA VAL A 262 -6.72 10.78 -21.50
C VAL A 262 -7.35 11.66 -22.58
N ASP A 263 -8.05 11.03 -23.52
CA ASP A 263 -8.87 11.65 -24.57
C ASP A 263 -10.27 11.03 -24.50
#